data_AF-A0A0F9FQ60-F1
#
_entry.id   AF-A0A0F9FQ60-F1
#
_cell.length_a   1.000
_cell.length_b   1.000
_cell.length_c   1.000
_cell.angle_alpha   90.00
_cell.angle_beta   90.00
_cell.angle_gamma   90.00
#
_symmetry.space_group_name_H-M   'P 1'
#
loop_
_entity.id
_entity.type
_entity.pdbx_description
1 polymer ?
#
loop_
_entity_poly.entity_id
_entity_poly.type
_entity_poly.pdbx_seq_one_letter_code
_entity_poly.pdbx_strand_id
1 'polypeptide(L)'
;MQNEAMPKPKSVGPISRKRCTIIGCTKRRYGRTMCAMHWARWRRHGDPKIVLHLHNPTRKERQAEFFNRIGKSKGGFHCWDWLGAKNNNGYGRFGHEYAHRYSYTNFVGIIPARLQIDHLCRNRSCVNPYHLEVVTPLENWRRGTSHSANNARKTHCSKGHAFTPENTYFKGGRSWRTCRICKGISKKQYRTRRRRGNVEIAKQVSGQTCTA
;
A
#
# COMPACT_ATOMS: atom_id res chain seq x y z
N MET A 1 -31.17 52.25 -40.65
CA MET A 1 -31.77 52.36 -39.30
C MET A 1 -33.20 51.82 -39.36
N GLN A 2 -33.42 50.55 -39.02
CA GLN A 2 -34.72 50.06 -38.52
C GLN A 2 -34.40 48.94 -37.52
N ASN A 3 -34.54 49.26 -36.23
CA ASN A 3 -34.40 48.34 -35.11
C ASN A 3 -35.76 47.70 -34.87
N GLU A 4 -35.91 46.41 -35.18
CA GLU A 4 -37.06 45.63 -34.73
C GLU A 4 -36.76 45.01 -33.36
N ALA A 5 -37.59 45.35 -32.37
CA ALA A 5 -37.39 45.02 -30.96
C ALA A 5 -37.67 43.54 -30.66
N MET A 6 -36.80 42.91 -29.87
CA MET A 6 -36.97 41.55 -29.36
C MET A 6 -38.21 41.45 -28.44
N PRO A 7 -38.96 40.33 -28.48
CA PRO A 7 -40.15 40.17 -27.65
C PRO A 7 -39.79 40.13 -26.15
N LYS A 8 -40.53 40.91 -25.35
CA LYS A 8 -40.35 41.01 -23.90
C LYS A 8 -40.58 39.64 -23.22
N PRO A 9 -39.75 39.23 -22.24
CA PRO A 9 -39.94 37.97 -21.54
C PRO A 9 -41.26 37.98 -20.75
N LYS A 10 -42.02 36.88 -20.87
CA LYS A 10 -43.31 36.67 -20.18
C LYS A 10 -43.15 36.84 -18.67
N SER A 11 -44.10 37.53 -18.04
CA SER A 11 -44.15 37.81 -16.61
C SER A 11 -44.07 36.52 -15.77
N VAL A 12 -43.03 36.43 -14.94
CA VAL A 12 -42.90 35.38 -13.92
C VAL A 12 -43.92 35.65 -12.80
N GLY A 13 -44.79 34.67 -12.52
CA GLY A 13 -45.83 34.74 -11.50
C GLY A 13 -45.32 34.94 -10.05
N PRO A 14 -46.22 35.07 -9.07
CA PRO A 14 -45.89 35.58 -7.74
C PRO A 14 -44.87 34.68 -7.01
N ILE A 15 -43.77 35.28 -6.57
CA ILE A 15 -42.63 34.62 -5.92
C ILE A 15 -43.06 34.07 -4.56
N SER A 16 -43.25 32.75 -4.45
CA SER A 16 -43.60 32.08 -3.18
C SER A 16 -42.56 32.37 -2.08
N ARG A 17 -43.02 32.69 -0.86
CA ARG A 17 -42.24 33.09 0.33
C ARG A 17 -41.27 32.02 0.90
N LYS A 18 -40.93 30.97 0.13
CA LYS A 18 -40.19 29.77 0.59
C LYS A 18 -38.80 29.59 -0.04
N ARG A 19 -38.32 30.47 -0.93
CA ARG A 19 -37.03 30.32 -1.63
C ARG A 19 -35.90 31.17 -1.04
N CYS A 20 -34.66 30.75 -1.27
CA CYS A 20 -33.45 31.48 -0.88
C CYS A 20 -33.38 32.86 -1.54
N THR A 21 -32.89 33.87 -0.80
CA THR A 21 -32.69 35.24 -1.32
C THR A 21 -31.45 35.43 -2.21
N ILE A 22 -30.58 34.42 -2.33
CA ILE A 22 -29.43 34.51 -3.24
C ILE A 22 -29.91 34.32 -4.67
N ILE A 23 -29.70 35.35 -5.49
CA ILE A 23 -30.08 35.39 -6.91
C ILE A 23 -29.56 34.12 -7.61
N GLY A 24 -30.44 33.42 -8.33
CA GLY A 24 -30.14 32.16 -9.02
C GLY A 24 -30.24 30.90 -8.14
N CYS A 25 -30.50 31.01 -6.83
CA CYS A 25 -30.68 29.86 -5.96
C CYS A 25 -32.16 29.47 -5.81
N THR A 26 -32.52 28.28 -6.27
CA THR A 26 -33.90 27.75 -6.17
C THR A 26 -34.16 26.98 -4.86
N LYS A 27 -33.15 26.81 -4.01
CA LYS A 27 -33.24 26.02 -2.76
C LYS A 27 -34.17 26.69 -1.73
N ARG A 28 -34.77 25.88 -0.86
CA ARG A 28 -35.70 26.33 0.19
C ARG A 28 -34.99 27.19 1.24
N ARG A 29 -35.67 28.24 1.71
CA ARG A 29 -35.23 29.10 2.82
C ARG A 29 -35.14 28.30 4.13
N TYR A 30 -34.09 28.56 4.89
CA TYR A 30 -33.82 27.96 6.21
C TYR A 30 -33.71 29.05 7.28
N GLY A 31 -32.68 29.90 7.22
CA GLY A 31 -32.37 30.90 8.24
C GLY A 31 -31.93 32.22 7.61
N ARG A 32 -32.29 33.35 8.23
CA ARG A 32 -32.00 34.72 7.75
C ARG A 32 -32.26 34.94 6.26
N THR A 33 -33.40 34.46 5.77
CA THR A 33 -33.84 34.54 4.36
C THR A 33 -33.06 33.70 3.34
N MET A 34 -32.03 32.98 3.78
CA MET A 34 -31.15 32.17 2.93
C MET A 34 -31.42 30.68 3.10
N CYS A 35 -31.00 29.85 2.13
CA CYS A 35 -30.97 28.40 2.28
C CYS A 35 -29.89 27.98 3.29
N ALA A 36 -29.97 26.75 3.80
CA ALA A 36 -29.03 26.26 4.83
C ALA A 36 -27.55 26.41 4.41
N MET A 37 -27.23 26.16 3.13
CA MET A 37 -25.87 26.28 2.59
C MET A 37 -25.37 27.74 2.56
N HIS A 38 -26.18 28.68 2.07
CA HIS A 38 -25.81 30.10 2.01
C HIS A 38 -25.76 30.74 3.40
N TRP A 39 -26.65 30.31 4.31
CA TRP A 39 -26.60 30.71 5.71
C TRP A 39 -25.32 30.22 6.40
N ALA A 40 -24.93 28.96 6.19
CA ALA A 40 -23.70 28.41 6.75
C ALA A 40 -22.43 29.12 6.22
N ARG A 41 -22.40 29.43 4.92
CA ARG A 41 -21.31 30.21 4.29
C ARG A 41 -21.19 31.60 4.89
N TRP A 42 -22.30 32.32 4.98
CA TRP A 42 -22.32 33.65 5.60
C TRP A 42 -21.89 33.62 7.06
N ARG A 43 -22.38 32.65 7.86
CA ARG A 43 -21.99 32.51 9.27
C ARG A 43 -20.48 32.27 9.44
N ARG A 44 -19.85 31.55 8.52
CA ARG A 44 -18.43 31.17 8.63
C ARG A 44 -17.47 32.18 8.00
N HIS A 45 -17.89 32.87 6.94
CA HIS A 45 -16.98 33.67 6.10
C HIS A 45 -17.52 35.07 5.76
N GLY A 46 -18.69 35.47 6.26
CA GLY A 46 -19.28 36.78 6.00
C GLY A 46 -19.90 36.96 4.60
N ASP A 47 -19.62 36.07 3.64
CA ASP A 47 -20.19 36.10 2.29
C ASP A 47 -21.05 34.84 2.03
N PRO A 48 -22.35 34.97 1.70
CA PRO A 48 -23.20 33.82 1.40
C PRO A 48 -22.88 33.18 0.04
N LYS A 49 -22.33 33.94 -0.91
CA LYS A 49 -21.98 33.47 -2.25
C LYS A 49 -20.60 32.85 -2.30
N ILE A 50 -19.79 32.96 -1.24
CA ILE A 50 -18.46 32.37 -1.22
C ILE A 50 -18.56 30.89 -1.62
N VAL A 51 -18.03 30.62 -2.79
CA VAL A 51 -17.68 29.27 -3.14
C VAL A 51 -16.24 29.19 -2.67
N LEU A 52 -16.01 28.47 -1.57
CA LEU A 52 -14.70 27.91 -1.33
C LEU A 52 -14.48 26.92 -2.48
N HIS A 53 -14.19 27.44 -3.67
CA HIS A 53 -13.47 26.68 -4.66
C HIS A 53 -12.16 26.41 -3.94
N LEU A 54 -12.07 25.24 -3.31
CA LEU A 54 -10.79 24.59 -3.16
C LEU A 54 -10.21 24.67 -4.56
N HIS A 55 -9.25 25.56 -4.78
CA HIS A 55 -8.55 25.66 -6.04
C HIS A 55 -8.10 24.25 -6.34
N ASN A 56 -8.77 23.59 -7.29
CA ASN A 56 -8.36 22.26 -7.71
C ASN A 56 -7.07 22.53 -8.48
N PRO A 57 -5.89 22.20 -7.91
CA PRO A 57 -4.65 22.58 -8.53
C PRO A 57 -4.61 21.99 -9.93
N THR A 58 -4.20 22.81 -10.89
CA THR A 58 -3.89 22.34 -12.23
C THR A 58 -2.83 21.23 -12.15
N ARG A 59 -2.75 20.39 -13.18
CA ARG A 59 -1.70 19.35 -13.26
C ARG A 59 -0.30 19.93 -13.02
N LYS A 60 -0.02 21.13 -13.55
CA LYS A 60 1.26 21.82 -13.42
C LYS A 60 1.54 22.24 -11.97
N GLU A 61 0.56 22.83 -11.29
CA GLU A 61 0.70 23.21 -9.87
C GLU A 61 0.87 21.98 -8.98
N ARG A 62 0.12 20.91 -9.24
CA ARG A 62 0.23 19.66 -8.49
C ARG A 62 1.59 18.97 -8.70
N GLN A 63 2.15 19.03 -9.91
CA GLN A 63 3.51 18.58 -10.18
C GLN A 63 4.56 19.44 -9.47
N ALA A 64 4.40 20.77 -9.46
CA ALA A 64 5.30 21.66 -8.73
C ALA A 64 5.27 21.36 -7.22
N GLU A 65 4.08 21.20 -6.63
CA GLU A 65 3.93 20.79 -5.23
C GLU A 65 4.63 19.46 -4.93
N PHE A 66 4.55 18.50 -5.85
CA PHE A 66 5.23 17.22 -5.74
C PHE A 66 6.76 17.37 -5.75
N PHE A 67 7.31 18.12 -6.70
CA PHE A 67 8.76 18.35 -6.80
C PHE A 67 9.31 19.14 -5.60
N ASN A 68 8.53 20.06 -5.02
CA ASN A 68 8.91 20.79 -3.80
C ASN A 68 9.09 19.88 -2.57
N ARG A 69 8.65 18.62 -2.63
CA ARG A 69 8.78 17.63 -1.56
C ARG A 69 9.86 16.59 -1.84
N ILE A 70 10.70 16.80 -2.85
CA ILE A 70 11.81 15.91 -3.19
C ILE A 70 13.11 16.50 -2.66
N GLY A 71 13.82 15.71 -1.85
CA GLY A 71 15.14 16.04 -1.33
C GLY A 71 16.27 15.44 -2.14
N LYS A 72 17.49 15.94 -1.88
CA LYS A 72 18.73 15.33 -2.38
C LYS A 72 18.98 14.01 -1.66
N SER A 73 19.37 12.98 -2.40
CA SER A 73 19.62 11.63 -1.86
C SER A 73 20.65 11.64 -0.73
N LYS A 74 20.37 10.93 0.37
CA LYS A 74 21.38 10.60 1.42
C LYS A 74 22.10 9.26 1.19
N GLY A 75 21.73 8.48 0.17
CA GLY A 75 22.29 7.15 -0.12
C GLY A 75 22.50 6.91 -1.62
N GLY A 76 23.38 5.95 -1.97
CA GLY A 76 23.86 5.71 -3.34
C GLY A 76 22.78 5.62 -4.44
N PHE A 77 23.20 5.98 -5.65
CA PHE A 77 22.44 6.18 -6.90
C PHE A 77 21.21 7.07 -6.74
N HIS A 78 21.29 8.31 -7.24
CA HIS A 78 20.23 9.26 -7.67
C HIS A 78 18.78 9.10 -7.13
N CYS A 79 18.58 8.72 -5.87
CA CYS A 79 17.25 8.62 -5.30
C CYS A 79 16.63 10.02 -5.15
N TRP A 80 15.31 10.09 -5.36
CA TRP A 80 14.51 11.27 -5.07
C TRP A 80 13.80 11.01 -3.74
N ASP A 81 14.43 11.41 -2.64
CA ASP A 81 13.92 11.12 -1.30
C ASP A 81 12.69 11.97 -0.98
N TRP A 82 11.58 11.31 -0.60
CA TRP A 82 10.36 12.00 -0.23
C TRP A 82 10.50 12.68 1.14
N LEU A 83 10.39 14.01 1.14
CA LEU A 83 10.42 14.87 2.34
C LEU A 83 9.02 15.10 2.92
N GLY A 84 7.96 14.76 2.19
CA GLY A 84 6.58 14.87 2.66
C GLY A 84 6.17 13.76 3.65
N ALA A 85 4.87 13.72 3.96
CA ALA A 85 4.29 12.72 4.86
C ALA A 85 4.59 11.28 4.39
N LYS A 86 4.87 10.40 5.35
CA LYS A 86 5.13 8.97 5.15
C LYS A 86 4.23 8.14 6.05
N ASN A 87 3.90 6.92 5.64
CA ASN A 87 3.22 5.97 6.52
C ASN A 87 4.22 5.24 7.44
N ASN A 88 3.72 4.44 8.38
CA ASN A 88 4.53 3.67 9.34
C ASN A 88 5.51 2.69 8.68
N ASN A 89 5.25 2.31 7.42
CA ASN A 89 6.12 1.40 6.66
C ASN A 89 7.23 2.15 5.88
N GLY A 90 7.25 3.49 5.92
CA GLY A 90 8.23 4.35 5.26
C GLY A 90 7.84 4.82 3.86
N TYR A 91 6.64 4.50 3.36
CA TYR A 91 6.19 4.93 2.04
C TYR A 91 5.66 6.36 2.06
N GLY A 92 6.14 7.18 1.12
CA GLY A 92 5.65 8.55 0.93
C GLY A 92 4.19 8.61 0.50
N ARG A 93 3.47 9.62 0.99
CA ARG A 93 2.08 9.94 0.68
C ARG A 93 1.98 11.32 0.04
N PHE A 94 1.16 11.42 -1.01
CA PHE A 94 0.88 12.68 -1.70
C PHE A 94 -0.63 12.79 -1.93
N GLY A 95 -1.30 13.60 -1.11
CA GLY A 95 -2.76 13.60 -1.01
C GLY A 95 -3.30 12.22 -0.60
N HIS A 96 -4.23 11.67 -1.39
CA HIS A 96 -4.85 10.38 -1.12
C HIS A 96 -4.09 9.17 -1.71
N GLU A 97 -3.02 9.39 -2.46
CA GLU A 97 -2.24 8.34 -3.13
C GLU A 97 -0.82 8.19 -2.56
N TYR A 98 -0.13 7.12 -2.95
CA TYR A 98 1.30 6.95 -2.64
C TYR A 98 2.15 7.82 -3.56
N ALA A 99 3.14 8.51 -2.99
CA ALA A 99 3.98 9.46 -3.71
C ALA A 99 4.76 8.81 -4.87
N HIS A 100 5.27 7.58 -4.68
CA HIS A 100 5.95 6.84 -5.75
C HIS A 100 4.99 6.41 -6.87
N ARG A 101 3.73 6.08 -6.56
CA ARG A 101 2.71 5.75 -7.58
C ARG A 101 2.30 6.98 -8.39
N TYR A 102 2.15 8.12 -7.71
CA TYR A 102 1.92 9.41 -8.37
C TYR A 102 3.05 9.71 -9.35
N SER A 103 4.30 9.57 -8.90
CA SER A 103 5.50 9.78 -9.73
C SER A 103 5.47 8.90 -10.99
N TYR A 104 5.34 7.58 -10.82
CA TYR A 104 5.31 6.64 -11.95
C TYR A 104 4.19 6.97 -12.93
N THR A 105 2.98 7.23 -12.41
CA THR A 105 1.81 7.53 -13.26
C THR A 105 1.95 8.84 -14.05
N ASN A 106 2.61 9.85 -13.47
CA ASN A 106 2.76 11.16 -14.10
C ASN A 106 3.93 11.25 -15.09
N PHE A 107 4.98 10.46 -14.90
CA PHE A 107 6.24 10.57 -15.66
C PHE A 107 6.58 9.35 -16.51
N VAL A 108 5.98 8.18 -16.24
CA VAL A 108 6.23 6.94 -16.99
C VAL A 108 4.97 6.47 -17.68
N GLY A 109 3.90 6.21 -16.93
CA GLY A 109 2.65 5.73 -17.50
C GLY A 109 1.73 5.06 -16.50
N ILE A 110 0.60 4.57 -17.01
CA ILE A 110 -0.45 3.96 -16.19
C ILE A 110 0.10 2.71 -15.48
N ILE A 111 -0.24 2.55 -14.21
CA ILE A 111 -0.04 1.30 -13.47
C ILE A 111 -1.25 0.41 -13.76
N PRO A 112 -1.09 -0.70 -14.52
CA PRO A 112 -2.22 -1.56 -14.85
C PRO A 112 -2.90 -2.13 -13.61
N ALA A 113 -4.18 -2.47 -13.74
CA ALA A 113 -4.94 -3.08 -12.66
C ALA A 113 -4.24 -4.35 -12.16
N ARG A 114 -4.27 -4.56 -10.84
CA ARG A 114 -3.67 -5.72 -10.13
C ARG A 114 -2.14 -5.79 -10.14
N LEU A 115 -1.44 -4.83 -10.75
CA LEU A 115 0.02 -4.73 -10.65
C LEU A 115 0.45 -3.76 -9.54
N GLN A 116 1.67 -3.94 -9.06
CA GLN A 116 2.27 -3.20 -7.95
C GLN A 116 3.55 -2.49 -8.40
N ILE A 117 3.96 -1.47 -7.66
CA ILE A 117 5.25 -0.81 -7.88
C ILE A 117 6.26 -1.41 -6.91
N ASP A 118 7.39 -1.91 -7.45
CA ASP A 118 8.58 -2.32 -6.69
C ASP A 118 9.66 -1.23 -6.76
N HIS A 119 10.35 -1.03 -5.64
CA HIS A 119 11.50 -0.12 -5.56
C HIS A 119 12.78 -0.89 -5.84
N LEU A 120 13.37 -0.66 -7.03
CA LEU A 120 14.65 -1.25 -7.41
C LEU A 120 15.77 -0.84 -6.45
N CYS A 121 15.71 0.40 -5.94
CA CYS A 121 16.67 0.96 -4.99
C CYS A 121 16.44 0.51 -3.52
N ARG A 122 15.40 -0.29 -3.23
CA ARG A 122 15.01 -0.73 -1.86
C ARG A 122 14.75 0.38 -0.82
N ASN A 123 14.78 1.63 -1.25
CA ASN A 123 14.38 2.81 -0.48
C ASN A 123 12.88 3.11 -0.71
N ARG A 124 12.04 2.79 0.27
CA ARG A 124 10.58 2.99 0.22
C ARG A 124 10.14 4.45 0.10
N SER A 125 11.02 5.38 0.49
CA SER A 125 10.76 6.82 0.40
C SER A 125 11.17 7.41 -0.95
N CYS A 126 11.89 6.67 -1.79
CA CYS A 126 12.27 7.13 -3.11
C CYS A 126 11.04 7.29 -4.01
N VAL A 127 10.97 8.40 -4.74
CA VAL A 127 9.95 8.67 -5.74
C VAL A 127 10.53 8.90 -7.14
N ASN A 128 11.81 8.59 -7.36
CA ASN A 128 12.41 8.69 -8.69
C ASN A 128 11.74 7.65 -9.60
N PRO A 129 11.04 8.05 -10.68
CA PRO A 129 10.33 7.12 -11.55
C PRO A 129 11.23 6.05 -12.16
N TYR A 130 12.52 6.34 -12.38
CA TYR A 130 13.50 5.40 -12.92
C TYR A 130 13.95 4.33 -11.91
N HIS A 131 13.60 4.48 -10.63
CA HIS A 131 13.86 3.47 -9.59
C HIS A 131 12.62 2.61 -9.29
N LEU A 132 11.58 2.74 -10.09
CA LEU A 132 10.29 2.08 -9.90
C LEU A 132 10.03 1.12 -11.07
N GLU A 133 9.56 -0.08 -10.74
CA GLU A 133 9.16 -1.06 -11.74
C GLU A 133 7.74 -1.55 -11.44
N VAL A 134 6.93 -1.67 -12.50
CA VAL A 134 5.62 -2.32 -12.39
C VAL A 134 5.81 -3.83 -12.41
N VAL A 135 5.41 -4.49 -11.33
CA VAL A 135 5.58 -5.93 -11.16
C VAL A 135 4.29 -6.59 -10.71
N THR A 136 4.24 -7.92 -10.83
CA THR A 136 3.15 -8.71 -10.25
C THR A 136 3.27 -8.74 -8.72
N PRO A 137 2.15 -8.95 -7.99
CA PRO A 137 2.21 -9.13 -6.53
C PRO A 137 3.15 -10.26 -6.08
N LEU A 138 3.20 -11.34 -6.86
CA LEU A 138 4.08 -12.48 -6.59
C LEU A 138 5.55 -12.08 -6.71
N GLU A 139 5.90 -11.32 -7.75
CA GLU A 139 7.27 -10.86 -7.97
C GLU A 139 7.70 -9.85 -6.90
N ASN A 140 6.85 -8.88 -6.56
CA ASN A 140 7.10 -7.95 -5.45
C ASN A 140 7.34 -8.70 -4.13
N TRP A 141 6.50 -9.70 -3.83
CA TRP A 141 6.66 -10.53 -2.64
C TRP A 141 7.97 -11.33 -2.66
N ARG A 142 8.32 -11.96 -3.79
CA ARG A 142 9.56 -12.75 -3.96
C ARG A 142 10.82 -11.90 -3.77
N ARG A 143 10.79 -10.65 -4.22
CA ARG A 143 11.88 -9.68 -4.11
C ARG A 143 12.00 -9.03 -2.73
N GLY A 144 10.92 -9.06 -1.95
CA GLY A 144 10.89 -8.52 -0.60
C GLY A 144 11.85 -9.22 0.39
N THR A 145 12.03 -8.60 1.55
CA THR A 145 12.92 -9.07 2.62
C THR A 145 12.20 -9.88 3.70
N SER A 146 10.94 -10.26 3.49
CA SER A 146 10.18 -11.06 4.46
C SER A 146 10.85 -12.42 4.69
N HIS A 147 10.69 -12.99 5.89
CA HIS A 147 11.21 -14.33 6.20
C HIS A 147 10.77 -15.38 5.17
N SER A 148 9.52 -15.32 4.73
CA SER A 148 8.97 -16.24 3.73
C SER A 148 9.63 -16.06 2.36
N ALA A 149 9.85 -14.82 1.91
CA ALA A 149 10.55 -14.53 0.65
C ALA A 149 12.02 -14.96 0.72
N ASN A 150 12.71 -14.64 1.81
CA ASN A 150 14.08 -15.08 2.05
C ASN A 150 14.17 -16.61 2.06
N ASN A 151 13.25 -17.30 2.72
CA ASN A 151 13.19 -18.76 2.75
C ASN A 151 12.85 -19.38 1.39
N ALA A 152 12.05 -18.71 0.57
CA ALA A 152 11.74 -19.14 -0.79
C ALA A 152 12.96 -19.04 -1.73
N ARG A 153 13.80 -18.01 -1.56
CA ARG A 153 15.03 -17.82 -2.37
C ARG A 153 16.19 -18.73 -1.97
N LYS A 154 16.18 -19.31 -0.77
CA LYS A 154 17.24 -20.24 -0.33
C LYS A 154 17.37 -21.41 -1.30
N THR A 155 18.59 -21.62 -1.79
CA THR A 155 18.98 -22.77 -2.63
C THR A 155 19.46 -23.95 -1.79
N HIS A 156 19.85 -23.72 -0.54
CA HIS A 156 20.37 -24.74 0.38
C HIS A 156 19.67 -24.67 1.73
N CYS A 157 19.54 -25.82 2.40
CA CYS A 157 19.07 -25.88 3.77
C CYS A 157 20.15 -25.38 4.75
N SER A 158 19.81 -25.23 6.04
CA SER A 158 20.74 -24.77 7.07
C SER A 158 21.94 -25.69 7.31
N LYS A 159 21.94 -26.90 6.75
CA LYS A 159 23.06 -27.86 6.79
C LYS A 159 23.82 -27.95 5.46
N GLY A 160 23.55 -27.06 4.52
CA GLY A 160 24.25 -27.00 3.23
C GLY A 160 23.73 -27.97 2.16
N HIS A 161 22.71 -28.79 2.42
CA HIS A 161 22.13 -29.64 1.37
C HIS A 161 21.28 -28.81 0.40
N ALA A 162 21.47 -29.01 -0.91
CA ALA A 162 20.72 -28.32 -1.97
C ALA A 162 19.23 -28.68 -1.95
N PHE A 163 18.37 -27.70 -2.20
CA PHE A 163 16.93 -27.91 -2.40
C PHE A 163 16.63 -28.26 -3.86
N THR A 164 16.88 -29.51 -4.23
CA THR A 164 16.45 -30.09 -5.52
C THR A 164 15.06 -30.75 -5.39
N PRO A 165 14.35 -31.07 -6.48
CA PRO A 165 13.08 -31.82 -6.41
C PRO A 165 13.21 -33.13 -5.63
N GLU A 166 14.34 -33.82 -5.76
CA GLU A 166 14.64 -35.11 -5.12
C GLU A 166 14.91 -34.94 -3.62
N ASN A 167 15.54 -33.83 -3.20
CA ASN A 167 15.88 -33.57 -1.80
C ASN A 167 14.87 -32.65 -1.07
N THR A 168 13.79 -32.24 -1.74
CA THR A 168 12.79 -31.34 -1.18
C THR A 168 11.45 -32.06 -1.00
N TYR A 169 10.78 -31.79 0.11
CA TYR A 169 9.37 -32.13 0.26
C TYR A 169 8.62 -31.01 1.00
N PHE A 170 7.33 -30.89 0.72
CA PHE A 170 6.46 -29.88 1.35
C PHE A 170 5.59 -30.56 2.40
N LYS A 171 5.66 -30.08 3.65
CA LYS A 171 4.93 -30.71 4.77
C LYS A 171 3.49 -30.19 4.84
N GLY A 172 2.51 -31.09 4.72
CA GLY A 172 1.10 -30.83 5.08
C GLY A 172 0.41 -29.77 4.23
N GLY A 173 0.65 -29.75 2.92
CA GLY A 173 0.02 -28.79 1.99
C GLY A 173 0.48 -27.33 2.15
N ARG A 174 1.41 -27.05 3.07
CA ARG A 174 1.96 -25.71 3.31
C ARG A 174 3.23 -25.50 2.49
N SER A 175 3.56 -24.24 2.24
CA SER A 175 4.76 -23.78 1.52
C SER A 175 6.09 -23.97 2.29
N TRP A 176 6.09 -24.70 3.41
CA TRP A 176 7.31 -25.00 4.17
C TRP A 176 8.06 -26.19 3.55
N ARG A 177 9.18 -25.88 2.88
CA ARG A 177 10.11 -26.87 2.34
C ARG A 177 10.91 -27.54 3.45
N THR A 178 11.05 -28.85 3.36
CA THR A 178 11.90 -29.65 4.25
C THR A 178 12.93 -30.42 3.44
N CYS A 179 14.16 -30.44 3.94
CA CYS A 179 15.28 -31.20 3.36
C CYS A 179 15.17 -32.68 3.73
N ARG A 180 15.07 -33.56 2.72
CA ARG A 180 14.93 -35.01 2.92
C ARG A 180 16.17 -35.63 3.53
N ILE A 181 17.36 -35.18 3.13
CA ILE A 181 18.63 -35.64 3.72
C ILE A 181 18.67 -35.33 5.22
N CYS A 182 18.40 -34.09 5.63
CA CYS A 182 18.33 -33.72 7.05
C CYS A 182 17.31 -34.59 7.82
N LYS A 183 16.14 -34.82 7.22
CA LYS A 183 15.10 -35.67 7.80
C LYS A 183 15.59 -37.12 8.00
N GLY A 184 16.32 -37.67 7.02
CA GLY A 184 16.93 -38.99 7.08
C GLY A 184 17.97 -39.10 8.19
N ILE A 185 18.87 -38.11 8.30
CA ILE A 185 19.89 -38.03 9.36
C ILE A 185 19.23 -38.02 10.74
N SER A 186 18.24 -37.15 10.96
CA SER A 186 17.53 -37.09 12.25
C SER A 186 16.79 -38.40 12.58
N LYS A 187 16.20 -39.07 11.57
CA LYS A 187 15.54 -40.37 11.76
C LYS A 187 16.54 -41.46 12.18
N LYS A 188 17.73 -41.48 11.57
CA LYS A 188 18.82 -42.40 11.93
C LYS A 188 19.28 -42.14 13.37
N GLN A 189 19.56 -40.89 13.72
CA GLN A 189 19.97 -40.49 15.08
C GLN A 189 18.91 -40.89 16.14
N TYR A 190 17.63 -40.64 15.87
CA TYR A 190 16.53 -41.04 16.76
C TYR A 190 16.49 -42.56 17.00
N ARG A 191 16.61 -43.36 15.92
CA ARG A 191 16.64 -44.82 16.01
C ARG A 191 17.84 -45.31 16.83
N THR A 192 19.02 -44.74 16.60
CA THR A 192 20.23 -45.07 17.37
C THR A 192 20.07 -44.73 18.85
N ARG A 193 19.53 -43.55 19.18
CA ARG A 193 19.28 -43.14 20.57
C ARG A 193 18.28 -44.06 21.27
N ARG A 194 17.17 -44.41 20.61
CA ARG A 194 16.19 -45.35 21.17
C ARG A 194 16.77 -46.75 21.38
N ARG A 195 17.55 -47.25 20.42
CA ARG A 195 18.21 -48.55 20.58
C ARG A 195 19.18 -48.55 21.77
N ARG A 196 19.99 -47.48 21.93
CA ARG A 196 20.89 -47.33 23.09
C ARG A 196 20.12 -47.28 24.41
N GLY A 197 19.09 -46.44 24.51
CA GLY A 197 18.25 -46.37 25.71
C GLY A 197 17.59 -47.70 26.04
N ASN A 198 17.09 -48.44 25.04
CA ASN A 198 16.52 -49.77 25.26
C ASN A 198 17.58 -50.78 25.75
N VAL A 199 18.82 -50.71 25.24
CA VAL A 199 19.93 -51.55 25.70
C VAL A 199 20.36 -51.19 27.12
N GLU A 200 20.40 -49.89 27.46
CA GLU A 200 20.70 -49.41 28.82
C GLU A 200 19.62 -49.85 29.82
N ILE A 201 18.34 -49.72 29.46
CA ILE A 201 17.21 -50.21 30.26
C ILE A 201 17.32 -51.73 30.45
N ALA A 202 17.55 -52.49 29.38
CA ALA A 202 17.69 -53.95 29.46
C ALA A 202 18.84 -54.37 30.40
N LYS A 203 19.97 -53.67 30.37
CA LYS A 203 21.11 -53.90 31.28
C LYS A 203 20.76 -53.62 32.74
N GLN A 204 19.99 -52.57 33.01
CA GLN A 204 19.51 -52.24 34.36
C GLN A 204 18.56 -53.31 34.91
N VAL A 205 17.65 -53.82 34.08
CA VAL A 205 16.71 -54.89 34.49
C VAL A 205 17.43 -56.22 34.68
N SER A 206 18.40 -56.57 33.83
CA SER A 206 19.17 -57.83 33.97
C SER A 206 20.16 -57.83 35.15
N GLY A 207 20.53 -56.66 35.67
CA GLY A 207 21.37 -56.52 36.85
C GLY A 207 20.61 -56.56 38.18
N GLN A 208 19.27 -56.51 38.14
CA GLN A 208 18.41 -56.73 39.31
C GLN A 208 18.12 -58.24 39.45
N THR A 209 19.10 -59.02 39.90
CA THR A 209 18.83 -60.38 40.37
C THR A 209 18.05 -60.31 41.68
N CYS A 210 16.89 -60.96 41.73
CA CYS A 210 16.13 -61.15 42.97
C CYS A 210 17.01 -61.82 44.03
N THR A 211 17.41 -61.07 45.04
CA THR A 211 17.85 -61.66 46.31
C THR A 211 16.62 -62.28 46.96
N ALA A 212 16.64 -63.61 47.06
CA ALA A 212 15.62 -64.42 47.72
C ALA A 212 15.62 -64.18 49.24
#